data_AF-A0A1G1ZC35-F1
#
_entry.id   AF-A0A1G1ZC35-F1
#
_cell.length_a   1.000
_cell.length_b   1.000
_cell.length_c   1.000
_cell.angle_alpha   90.00
_cell.angle_beta   90.00
_cell.angle_gamma   90.00
#
_symmetry.space_group_name_H-M   'P 1'
#
loop_
_entity.id
_entity.type
_entity.pdbx_description
1 polymer ?
#
loop_
_entity_poly.entity_id
_entity_poly.type
_entity_poly.pdbx_seq_one_letter_code
_entity_poly.pdbx_strand_id
1 'polypeptide(L)'
;MNLGVNLLSWSPVVFLWTVFIVAAVSYNLEKTFKILNFRLGFKLLAISVLIFRFVYAIIESVAQYYVWSRGDEIGKALINSPLSDAVPLSNFLQNNFGAILQSKWGYFLFYSWGRFWINVLLLSLVALCFYAILVILKKYNERFFKEGETYLGLLLCLIVGWPNLILFVPITFVFVVLVSIFRLLYYKEPYTTLGMPMLLASLVIMLFGGYLINTLGLAVLII
;
A
#
# COMPACT_ATOMS: atom_id res chain seq x y z
N MET A 1 20.47 -21.12 0.64
CA MET A 1 19.43 -20.07 0.54
C MET A 1 20.13 -18.77 0.18
N ASN A 2 19.88 -18.20 -1.00
CA ASN A 2 20.68 -17.09 -1.54
C ASN A 2 20.40 -15.77 -0.81
N LEU A 3 21.46 -15.12 -0.30
CA LEU A 3 21.41 -13.85 0.44
C LEU A 3 20.60 -12.76 -0.30
N GLY A 4 20.70 -12.71 -1.63
CA GLY A 4 19.99 -11.75 -2.47
C GLY A 4 18.47 -11.93 -2.52
N VAL A 5 17.97 -13.18 -2.43
CA VAL A 5 16.51 -13.47 -2.42
C VAL A 5 15.90 -13.06 -1.08
N ASN A 6 16.62 -13.29 0.01
CA ASN A 6 16.21 -12.85 1.35
C ASN A 6 16.21 -11.31 1.46
N LEU A 7 17.22 -10.64 0.92
CA LEU A 7 17.25 -9.17 0.89
C LEU A 7 16.08 -8.58 0.11
N LEU A 8 15.80 -9.10 -1.09
CA LEU A 8 14.70 -8.61 -1.92
C LEU A 8 13.35 -8.78 -1.21
N SER A 9 13.06 -9.98 -0.71
CA SER A 9 11.78 -10.32 -0.06
C SER A 9 11.53 -9.60 1.26
N TRP A 10 12.57 -9.34 2.07
CA TRP A 10 12.42 -8.66 3.37
C TRP A 10 12.47 -7.13 3.25
N SER A 11 13.01 -6.59 2.15
CA SER A 11 13.17 -5.14 1.98
C SER A 11 11.86 -4.35 2.12
N PRO A 12 10.69 -4.77 1.58
CA PRO A 12 9.45 -4.03 1.76
C PRO A 12 8.99 -4.07 3.21
N VAL A 13 9.12 -5.23 3.87
CA VAL A 13 8.70 -5.41 5.26
C VAL A 13 9.48 -4.45 6.16
N VAL A 14 10.82 -4.48 6.09
CA VAL A 14 11.68 -3.62 6.93
C VAL A 14 11.42 -2.14 6.65
N PHE A 15 11.31 -1.76 5.37
CA PHE A 15 11.09 -0.37 4.98
C PHE A 15 9.75 0.16 5.49
N LEU A 16 8.65 -0.58 5.27
CA LEU A 16 7.31 -0.15 5.68
C LEU A 16 7.17 -0.10 7.20
N TRP A 17 7.73 -1.05 7.94
CA TRP A 17 7.78 -1.00 9.41
C TRP A 17 8.59 0.19 9.92
N THR A 18 9.73 0.49 9.30
CA THR A 18 10.55 1.65 9.67
C THR A 18 9.76 2.95 9.47
N VAL A 19 9.13 3.11 8.31
CA VAL A 19 8.31 4.30 8.03
C VAL A 19 7.12 4.40 8.99
N PHE A 20 6.47 3.28 9.31
CA PHE A 20 5.38 3.25 10.29
C PHE A 20 5.84 3.71 11.68
N ILE A 21 6.96 3.18 12.17
CA ILE A 21 7.52 3.56 13.48
C ILE A 21 7.87 5.05 13.50
N VAL A 22 8.53 5.54 12.44
CA VAL A 22 8.84 6.98 12.32
C VAL A 22 7.55 7.80 12.34
N ALA A 23 6.52 7.42 11.59
CA ALA A 23 5.25 8.14 11.56
C ALA A 23 4.55 8.15 12.93
N ALA A 24 4.52 6.99 13.63
CA ALA A 24 3.92 6.86 14.94
C ALA A 24 4.66 7.67 16.01
N VAL A 25 6.00 7.63 16.01
CA VAL A 25 6.83 8.41 16.93
C VAL A 25 6.68 9.90 16.66
N SER A 26 6.76 10.33 15.38
CA SER A 26 6.57 11.73 15.00
C SER A 26 5.20 12.27 15.43
N TYR A 27 4.12 11.50 15.22
CA TYR A 27 2.77 11.90 15.62
C TYR A 27 2.63 12.11 17.14
N ASN A 28 3.24 11.22 17.94
CA ASN A 28 3.18 11.33 19.40
C ASN A 28 4.11 12.42 19.95
N LEU A 29 5.30 12.63 19.36
CA LEU A 29 6.22 13.68 19.79
C LEU A 29 5.72 15.08 19.45
N GLU A 30 5.06 15.28 18.31
CA GLU A 30 4.43 16.56 17.97
C GLU A 30 3.39 16.97 19.02
N LYS A 31 2.59 16.01 19.48
CA LYS A 31 1.61 16.21 20.56
C LYS A 31 2.28 16.65 21.87
N THR A 32 3.43 16.08 22.20
CA THR A 32 4.11 16.32 23.49
C THR A 32 4.98 17.57 23.49
N PHE A 33 5.73 17.83 22.43
CA PHE A 33 6.79 18.82 22.44
C PHE A 33 6.54 20.05 21.56
N LYS A 34 5.67 20.01 20.54
CA LYS A 34 5.46 21.12 19.56
C LYS A 34 6.74 21.64 18.87
N ILE A 35 7.87 20.92 18.94
CA ILE A 35 9.21 21.42 18.54
C ILE A 35 9.44 21.37 17.00
N LEU A 36 8.68 20.58 16.24
CA LEU A 36 8.95 20.38 14.80
C LEU A 36 7.72 20.62 13.93
N ASN A 37 7.93 21.35 12.83
CA ASN A 37 6.93 21.65 11.80
C ASN A 37 6.68 20.40 10.93
N PHE A 38 6.02 19.38 11.49
CA PHE A 38 5.91 18.03 10.93
C PHE A 38 4.96 17.87 9.73
N ARG A 39 4.27 18.94 9.28
CA ARG A 39 3.39 18.91 8.10
C ARG A 39 4.09 18.43 6.82
N LEU A 40 5.36 18.81 6.64
CA LEU A 40 6.19 18.35 5.52
C LEU A 40 6.62 16.89 5.69
N GLY A 41 6.69 16.39 6.93
CA GLY A 41 7.12 15.04 7.26
C GLY A 41 6.21 13.97 6.67
N PHE A 42 4.90 13.97 6.99
CA PHE A 42 4.00 12.90 6.53
C PHE A 42 3.80 12.90 5.02
N LYS A 43 3.78 14.06 4.37
CA LYS A 43 3.72 14.15 2.91
C LYS A 43 4.97 13.54 2.28
N LEU A 44 6.16 13.89 2.78
CA LEU A 44 7.42 13.33 2.29
C LEU A 44 7.51 11.82 2.55
N LEU A 45 7.05 11.35 3.71
CA LEU A 45 6.97 9.92 4.01
C LEU A 45 5.98 9.19 3.08
N ALA A 46 4.83 9.79 2.77
CA ALA A 46 3.88 9.19 1.83
C ALA A 46 4.49 9.09 0.42
N ILE A 47 5.15 10.16 -0.04
CA ILE A 47 5.86 10.18 -1.31
C ILE A 47 7.00 9.16 -1.33
N SER A 48 7.77 9.03 -0.24
CA SER A 48 8.87 8.06 -0.18
C SER A 48 8.36 6.62 -0.24
N VAL A 49 7.24 6.30 0.43
CA VAL A 49 6.60 4.98 0.33
C VAL A 49 6.09 4.72 -1.09
N LEU A 50 5.48 5.73 -1.72
CA LEU A 50 5.01 5.62 -3.09
C LEU A 50 6.19 5.32 -4.04
N ILE A 51 7.24 6.15 -4.00
CA ILE A 51 8.44 5.97 -4.81
C ILE A 51 9.06 4.59 -4.55
N PHE A 52 9.20 4.20 -3.28
CA PHE A 52 9.73 2.89 -2.92
C PHE A 52 8.94 1.75 -3.57
N ARG A 53 7.60 1.78 -3.52
CA ARG A 53 6.75 0.75 -4.13
C ARG A 53 6.91 0.68 -5.65
N PHE A 54 6.98 1.82 -6.33
CA PHE A 54 7.23 1.86 -7.78
C PHE A 54 8.62 1.34 -8.14
N VAL A 55 9.65 1.78 -7.42
CA VAL A 55 11.03 1.30 -7.61
C VAL A 55 11.11 -0.20 -7.33
N TYR A 56 10.44 -0.68 -6.29
CA TYR A 56 10.41 -2.10 -5.95
C TYR A 56 9.74 -2.94 -7.05
N ALA A 57 8.62 -2.49 -7.63
CA ALA A 57 8.00 -3.16 -8.78
C ALA A 57 8.92 -3.20 -10.02
N ILE A 58 9.73 -2.16 -10.25
CA ILE A 58 10.77 -2.16 -11.29
C ILE A 58 11.83 -3.21 -10.96
N ILE A 59 12.34 -3.24 -9.73
CA ILE A 59 13.34 -4.22 -9.29
C ILE A 59 12.82 -5.64 -9.44
N GLU A 60 11.57 -5.93 -9.05
CA GLU A 60 10.94 -7.23 -9.23
C GLU A 60 10.83 -7.62 -10.70
N SER A 61 10.42 -6.68 -11.57
CA SER A 61 10.34 -6.91 -13.01
C SER A 61 11.71 -7.22 -13.62
N VAL A 62 12.75 -6.46 -13.24
CA VAL A 62 14.14 -6.68 -13.70
C VAL A 62 14.71 -7.97 -13.16
N ALA A 63 14.47 -8.27 -11.87
CA ALA A 63 14.91 -9.51 -11.24
C ALA A 63 14.26 -10.72 -11.93
N GLN A 64 12.96 -10.66 -12.22
CA GLN A 64 12.24 -11.70 -12.95
C GLN A 64 12.83 -11.91 -14.34
N TYR A 65 13.06 -10.82 -15.09
CA TYR A 65 13.70 -10.89 -16.40
C TYR A 65 15.08 -11.54 -16.34
N TYR A 66 15.89 -11.18 -15.35
CA TYR A 66 17.23 -11.72 -15.17
C TYR A 66 17.21 -13.21 -14.82
N VAL A 67 16.31 -13.63 -13.92
CA VAL A 67 16.13 -15.04 -13.55
C VAL A 67 15.70 -15.86 -14.78
N TRP A 68 14.76 -15.38 -15.58
CA TRP A 68 14.29 -16.09 -16.77
C TRP A 68 15.30 -16.08 -17.92
N SER A 69 16.08 -15.01 -18.09
CA SER A 69 17.07 -14.92 -19.16
C SER A 69 18.32 -15.76 -18.90
N ARG A 70 18.70 -15.95 -17.63
CA ARG A 70 19.87 -16.74 -17.22
C ARG A 70 19.53 -18.17 -16.77
N GLY A 71 18.25 -18.46 -16.55
CA GLY A 71 17.78 -19.80 -16.19
C GLY A 71 17.67 -20.74 -17.39
N ASP A 72 16.83 -21.75 -17.22
CA ASP A 72 16.59 -22.84 -18.18
C ASP A 72 15.96 -22.35 -19.49
N GLU A 73 15.97 -23.20 -20.51
CA GLU A 73 15.37 -22.92 -21.83
C GLU A 73 13.91 -22.45 -21.73
N ILE A 74 13.18 -22.94 -20.73
CA ILE A 74 11.80 -22.53 -20.44
C ILE A 74 11.72 -21.03 -20.11
N GLY A 75 12.60 -20.50 -19.24
CA GLY A 75 12.59 -19.09 -18.88
C GLY A 75 12.84 -18.19 -20.09
N LYS A 76 13.79 -18.59 -20.94
CA LYS A 76 14.10 -17.89 -22.20
C LYS A 76 12.93 -17.97 -23.18
N ALA A 77 12.25 -19.11 -23.26
CA ALA A 77 11.05 -19.26 -24.09
C ALA A 77 9.93 -18.34 -23.60
N LEU A 78 9.68 -18.25 -22.29
CA LEU A 78 8.65 -17.37 -21.72
C LEU A 78 8.92 -15.88 -22.00
N ILE A 79 10.18 -15.45 -21.92
CA ILE A 79 10.58 -14.07 -22.28
C ILE A 79 10.27 -13.75 -23.74
N ASN A 80 10.51 -14.71 -24.64
CA ASN A 80 10.44 -14.52 -26.09
C ASN A 80 9.11 -15.02 -26.70
N SER A 81 8.14 -15.38 -25.86
CA SER A 81 6.84 -15.89 -26.29
C SER A 81 5.78 -14.78 -26.37
N PRO A 82 4.96 -14.78 -27.44
CA PRO A 82 3.76 -13.97 -27.47
C PRO A 82 2.76 -14.46 -26.42
N LEU A 83 1.87 -13.58 -26.00
CA LEU A 83 0.74 -13.96 -25.16
C LEU A 83 -0.17 -14.91 -25.95
N SER A 84 -0.56 -16.03 -25.33
CA SER A 84 -1.44 -17.02 -25.96
C SER A 84 -2.84 -16.45 -26.21
N ASP A 85 -3.41 -16.74 -27.38
CA ASP A 85 -4.80 -16.38 -27.73
C ASP A 85 -5.85 -17.07 -26.83
N ALA A 86 -5.45 -18.09 -26.06
CA ALA A 86 -6.32 -18.73 -25.08
C ALA A 86 -6.56 -17.87 -23.83
N VAL A 87 -5.76 -16.81 -23.60
CA VAL A 87 -5.95 -15.90 -22.48
C VAL A 87 -7.14 -14.99 -22.78
N PRO A 88 -8.21 -15.03 -21.95
CA PRO A 88 -9.38 -14.19 -22.17
C PRO A 88 -9.01 -12.72 -21.89
N LEU A 89 -8.70 -11.96 -22.94
CA LEU A 89 -8.49 -10.53 -22.87
C LEU A 89 -9.81 -9.79 -23.08
N SER A 90 -9.97 -8.66 -22.38
CA SER A 90 -11.09 -7.75 -22.66
C SER A 90 -10.90 -7.08 -24.03
N ASN A 91 -12.02 -6.73 -24.69
CA ASN A 91 -11.99 -6.01 -25.97
C ASN A 91 -11.14 -4.73 -25.90
N PHE A 92 -11.14 -4.05 -24.75
CA PHE A 92 -10.32 -2.87 -24.53
C PHE A 92 -8.82 -3.19 -24.60
N LEU A 93 -8.37 -4.24 -23.90
CA LEU A 93 -6.95 -4.63 -23.90
C LEU A 93 -6.51 -5.13 -25.27
N GLN A 94 -7.36 -5.92 -25.94
CA GLN A 94 -7.05 -6.44 -27.26
C GLN A 94 -6.89 -5.33 -28.31
N ASN A 95 -7.80 -4.35 -28.32
CA ASN A 95 -7.75 -3.25 -29.31
C ASN A 95 -6.60 -2.28 -29.08
N ASN A 96 -6.23 -2.00 -27.82
CA ASN A 96 -5.20 -1.00 -27.51
C ASN A 96 -3.80 -1.59 -27.36
N PHE A 97 -3.69 -2.85 -26.94
CA PHE A 97 -2.41 -3.49 -26.60
C PHE A 97 -2.16 -4.81 -27.33
N GLY A 98 -3.08 -5.28 -28.18
CA GLY A 98 -2.97 -6.57 -28.86
C GLY A 98 -1.67 -6.73 -29.65
N ALA A 99 -1.24 -5.70 -30.39
CA ALA A 99 0.01 -5.73 -31.14
C ALA A 99 1.25 -5.91 -30.25
N ILE A 100 1.25 -5.31 -29.05
CA ILE A 100 2.35 -5.44 -28.08
C ILE A 100 2.30 -6.82 -27.41
N LEU A 101 1.11 -7.32 -27.09
CA LEU A 101 0.90 -8.62 -26.45
C LEU A 101 1.15 -9.81 -27.40
N GLN A 102 1.04 -9.62 -28.71
CA GLN A 102 1.41 -10.62 -29.72
C GLN A 102 2.89 -10.54 -30.14
N SER A 103 3.64 -9.59 -29.59
CA SER A 103 5.08 -9.50 -29.82
C SER A 103 5.85 -10.56 -29.03
N LYS A 104 7.13 -10.73 -29.32
CA LYS A 104 8.03 -11.64 -28.57
C LYS A 104 8.03 -11.39 -27.07
N TRP A 105 7.76 -10.16 -26.62
CA TRP A 105 7.76 -9.77 -25.21
C TRP A 105 6.39 -9.88 -24.53
N GLY A 106 5.38 -10.30 -25.29
CA GLY A 106 3.98 -10.19 -24.89
C GLY A 106 3.66 -10.93 -23.60
N TYR A 107 4.10 -12.19 -23.48
CA TYR A 107 3.88 -12.97 -22.26
C TYR A 107 4.58 -12.34 -21.05
N PHE A 108 5.85 -11.95 -21.20
CA PHE A 108 6.61 -11.34 -20.11
C PHE A 108 6.00 -10.02 -19.64
N LEU A 109 5.58 -9.16 -20.57
CA LEU A 109 4.91 -7.89 -20.24
C LEU A 109 3.59 -8.14 -19.52
N PHE A 110 2.77 -9.09 -19.99
CA PHE A 110 1.53 -9.45 -19.32
C PHE A 110 1.78 -9.97 -17.90
N TYR A 111 2.78 -10.86 -17.73
CA TYR A 111 3.17 -11.39 -16.43
C TYR A 111 3.66 -10.30 -15.47
N SER A 112 4.62 -9.47 -15.90
CA SER A 112 5.18 -8.39 -15.08
C SER A 112 4.09 -7.38 -14.69
N TRP A 113 3.22 -7.00 -15.63
CA TRP A 113 2.13 -6.07 -15.37
C TRP A 113 1.13 -6.62 -14.36
N GLY A 114 0.71 -7.87 -14.56
CA GLY A 114 -0.27 -8.53 -13.70
C GLY A 114 0.24 -8.87 -12.30
N ARG A 115 1.55 -9.12 -12.14
CA ARG A 115 2.12 -9.51 -10.84
C ARG A 115 2.67 -8.34 -10.03
N PHE A 116 3.37 -7.41 -10.67
CA PHE A 116 4.14 -6.39 -9.96
C PHE A 116 3.47 -5.01 -10.04
N TRP A 117 2.99 -4.63 -11.22
CA TRP A 117 2.50 -3.26 -11.46
C TRP A 117 1.07 -3.04 -11.00
N ILE A 118 0.16 -3.97 -11.29
CA ILE A 118 -1.27 -3.78 -10.99
C ILE A 118 -1.52 -3.55 -9.50
N ASN A 119 -0.78 -4.23 -8.62
CA ASN A 119 -0.91 -4.07 -7.17
C ASN A 119 -0.52 -2.64 -6.75
N VAL A 120 0.65 -2.16 -7.19
CA VAL A 120 1.13 -0.80 -6.86
C VAL A 120 0.19 0.27 -7.43
N LEU A 121 -0.29 0.11 -8.67
CA LEU A 121 -1.21 1.04 -9.30
C LEU A 121 -2.57 1.08 -8.59
N LEU A 122 -3.15 -0.09 -8.30
CA LEU A 122 -4.42 -0.20 -7.60
C LEU A 122 -4.33 0.39 -6.19
N LEU A 123 -3.28 0.03 -5.45
CA LEU A 123 -3.03 0.58 -4.12
C LEU A 123 -2.90 2.11 -4.17
N SER A 124 -2.13 2.63 -5.12
CA SER A 124 -1.93 4.08 -5.27
C SER A 124 -3.24 4.79 -5.57
N LEU A 125 -4.04 4.24 -6.49
CA LEU A 125 -5.34 4.78 -6.85
C LEU A 125 -6.28 4.81 -5.64
N VAL A 126 -6.44 3.68 -4.95
CA VAL A 126 -7.37 3.57 -3.82
C VAL A 126 -6.89 4.44 -2.63
N ALA A 127 -5.59 4.51 -2.38
CA ALA A 127 -5.02 5.38 -1.36
C ALA A 127 -5.25 6.87 -1.68
N LEU A 128 -5.15 7.28 -2.95
CA LEU A 128 -5.47 8.64 -3.38
C LEU A 128 -6.96 8.95 -3.28
N CYS A 129 -7.84 7.99 -3.61
CA CYS A 129 -9.27 8.13 -3.38
C CYS A 129 -9.57 8.33 -1.88
N PHE A 130 -8.94 7.53 -1.01
CA PHE A 130 -9.09 7.68 0.43
C PHE A 130 -8.56 9.04 0.93
N TYR A 131 -7.41 9.49 0.42
CA TYR A 131 -6.90 10.83 0.71
C TYR A 131 -7.88 11.93 0.30
N ALA A 132 -8.48 11.83 -0.90
CA ALA A 132 -9.48 12.78 -1.36
C ALA A 132 -10.70 12.81 -0.41
N ILE A 133 -11.17 11.63 0.03
CA ILE A 133 -12.23 11.52 1.04
C ILE A 133 -11.84 12.23 2.33
N LEU A 134 -10.62 12.02 2.85
CA LEU A 134 -10.16 12.69 4.07
C LEU A 134 -10.05 14.21 3.92
N VAL A 135 -9.62 14.70 2.76
CA VAL A 135 -9.57 16.14 2.46
C VAL A 135 -10.98 16.74 2.43
N ILE A 136 -11.93 16.06 1.79
CA ILE A 136 -13.34 16.48 1.76
C ILE A 136 -13.92 16.47 3.18
N LEU A 137 -13.74 15.39 3.93
CA LEU A 137 -14.22 15.27 5.31
C LEU A 137 -13.63 16.35 6.21
N LYS A 138 -12.33 16.66 6.06
CA LYS A 138 -11.68 17.74 6.80
C LYS A 138 -12.34 19.09 6.54
N LYS A 139 -12.72 19.39 5.29
CA LYS A 139 -13.39 20.64 4.93
C LYS A 139 -14.74 20.82 5.62
N TYR A 140 -15.50 19.73 5.79
CA TYR A 140 -16.81 19.78 6.46
C TYR A 140 -16.72 19.64 7.99
N ASN A 141 -15.68 18.98 8.48
CA ASN A 141 -15.57 18.54 9.87
C ASN A 141 -14.17 18.80 10.45
N GLU A 142 -13.70 20.06 10.37
CA GLU A 142 -12.34 20.45 10.79
C GLU A 142 -11.99 20.01 12.22
N ARG A 143 -12.99 19.91 13.10
CA ARG A 143 -12.86 19.52 14.52
C ARG A 143 -12.27 18.12 14.72
N PHE A 144 -12.45 17.22 13.76
CA PHE A 144 -11.96 15.83 13.83
C PHE A 144 -10.56 15.64 13.23
N PHE A 145 -9.97 16.71 12.68
CA PHE A 145 -8.71 16.65 11.97
C PHE A 145 -7.69 17.64 12.54
N LYS A 146 -6.50 17.13 12.85
CA LYS A 146 -5.31 17.97 12.99
C LYS A 146 -4.67 18.22 11.64
N GLU A 147 -3.76 19.18 11.62
CA GLU A 147 -2.92 19.43 10.45
C GLU A 147 -2.01 18.22 10.19
N GLY A 148 -1.85 17.85 8.93
CA GLY A 148 -1.08 16.67 8.55
C GLY A 148 -1.81 15.32 8.67
N GLU A 149 -2.93 15.22 9.40
CA GLU A 149 -3.64 13.92 9.56
C GLU A 149 -4.21 13.37 8.24
N THR A 150 -4.53 14.22 7.27
CA THR A 150 -4.92 13.77 5.92
C THR A 150 -3.76 13.06 5.20
N TYR A 151 -2.54 13.60 5.31
CA TYR A 151 -1.34 12.98 4.76
C TYR A 151 -0.92 11.73 5.56
N LEU A 152 -1.15 11.72 6.87
CA LEU A 152 -0.98 10.52 7.69
C LEU A 152 -1.90 9.40 7.22
N GLY A 153 -3.18 9.69 6.95
CA GLY A 153 -4.12 8.70 6.42
C GLY A 153 -3.69 8.14 5.06
N LEU A 154 -3.20 8.99 4.14
CA LEU A 154 -2.61 8.56 2.87
C LEU A 154 -1.39 7.64 3.10
N LEU A 155 -0.46 8.07 3.95
CA LEU A 155 0.73 7.30 4.31
C LEU A 155 0.36 5.92 4.85
N LEU A 156 -0.58 5.86 5.78
CA LEU A 156 -1.00 4.61 6.42
C LEU A 156 -1.71 3.67 5.45
N CYS A 157 -2.51 4.19 4.52
CA CYS A 157 -3.06 3.39 3.42
C CYS A 157 -1.95 2.75 2.57
N LEU A 158 -0.95 3.55 2.20
CA LEU A 158 0.20 3.07 1.43
C LEU A 158 1.06 2.07 2.21
N ILE A 159 1.12 2.16 3.54
CA ILE A 159 1.85 1.20 4.39
C ILE A 159 1.09 -0.12 4.46
N VAL A 160 -0.19 -0.07 4.82
CA VAL A 160 -1.04 -1.25 4.99
C VAL A 160 -1.12 -2.09 3.70
N GLY A 161 -1.22 -1.42 2.55
CA GLY A 161 -1.16 -2.08 1.25
C GLY A 161 -2.45 -2.81 0.85
N TRP A 162 -2.47 -3.30 -0.39
CA TRP A 162 -3.56 -4.14 -0.90
C TRP A 162 -3.32 -5.62 -0.54
N PRO A 163 -4.36 -6.41 -0.20
CA PRO A 163 -5.79 -6.07 -0.06
C PRO A 163 -6.17 -5.54 1.34
N ASN A 164 -5.21 -5.48 2.27
CA ASN A 164 -5.42 -5.10 3.66
C ASN A 164 -6.09 -3.72 3.85
N LEU A 165 -5.94 -2.82 2.88
CA LEU A 165 -6.59 -1.51 2.86
C LEU A 165 -8.12 -1.61 2.98
N ILE A 166 -8.73 -2.68 2.47
CA ILE A 166 -10.18 -2.94 2.62
C ILE A 166 -10.56 -3.04 4.10
N LEU A 167 -9.69 -3.61 4.92
CA LEU A 167 -9.88 -3.74 6.37
C LEU A 167 -9.51 -2.46 7.12
N PHE A 168 -8.67 -1.61 6.52
CA PHE A 168 -8.19 -0.38 7.15
C PHE A 168 -9.32 0.57 7.53
N VAL A 169 -10.28 0.79 6.63
CA VAL A 169 -11.41 1.69 6.88
C VAL A 169 -12.30 1.19 8.04
N PRO A 170 -12.84 -0.04 8.02
CA PRO A 170 -13.70 -0.52 9.12
C PRO A 170 -12.93 -0.63 10.44
N ILE A 171 -11.68 -1.08 10.43
CA ILE A 171 -10.88 -1.17 11.67
C ILE A 171 -10.58 0.22 12.23
N THR A 172 -10.30 1.21 11.37
CA THR A 172 -10.17 2.61 11.80
C THR A 172 -11.43 3.09 12.49
N PHE A 173 -12.61 2.79 11.93
CA PHE A 173 -13.88 3.17 12.55
C PHE A 173 -14.09 2.53 13.93
N VAL A 174 -13.77 1.25 14.08
CA VAL A 174 -13.79 0.57 15.39
C VAL A 174 -12.87 1.29 16.38
N PHE A 175 -11.65 1.64 15.97
CA PHE A 175 -10.73 2.38 16.84
C PHE A 175 -11.17 3.80 17.13
N VAL A 176 -11.90 4.48 16.25
CA VAL A 176 -12.49 5.79 16.56
C VAL A 176 -13.43 5.66 17.75
N VAL A 177 -14.30 4.65 17.76
CA VAL A 177 -15.21 4.37 18.87
C VAL A 177 -14.43 4.01 20.15
N LEU A 178 -13.46 3.10 20.09
CA LEU A 178 -12.68 2.70 21.26
C LEU A 178 -11.86 3.86 21.85
N VAL A 179 -11.17 4.64 21.01
CA VAL A 179 -10.36 5.77 21.45
C VAL A 179 -11.24 6.88 22.01
N SER A 180 -12.40 7.15 21.41
CA SER A 180 -13.33 8.16 21.93
C SER A 180 -13.90 7.79 23.30
N ILE A 181 -14.28 6.53 23.51
CA ILE A 181 -14.71 6.03 24.83
C ILE A 181 -13.58 6.20 25.85
N PHE A 182 -12.38 5.74 25.52
CA PHE A 182 -11.21 5.85 26.40
C PHE A 182 -10.93 7.31 26.76
N ARG A 183 -10.97 8.20 25.77
CA ARG A 183 -10.68 9.63 25.97
C ARG A 183 -11.75 10.33 26.81
N LEU A 184 -13.01 9.96 26.64
CA LEU A 184 -14.11 10.46 27.46
C LEU A 184 -13.98 10.00 28.93
N LEU A 185 -13.70 8.71 29.16
CA LEU A 185 -13.64 8.13 30.50
C LEU A 185 -12.42 8.62 31.29
N TYR A 186 -11.23 8.64 30.67
CA TYR A 186 -9.98 8.95 31.36
C TYR A 186 -9.58 10.43 31.30
N TYR A 187 -9.70 11.05 30.13
CA TYR A 187 -9.26 12.44 29.93
C TYR A 187 -10.40 13.45 30.04
N LYS A 188 -11.66 13.01 30.10
CA LYS A 188 -12.86 13.86 30.09
C LYS A 188 -12.94 14.82 28.90
N GLU A 189 -12.28 14.46 27.79
CA GLU A 189 -12.27 15.25 26.57
C GLU A 189 -13.26 14.66 25.55
N PRO A 190 -14.26 15.42 25.08
CA PRO A 190 -15.33 14.88 24.25
C PRO A 190 -14.93 14.65 22.77
N TYR A 191 -13.87 15.30 22.29
CA TYR A 191 -13.48 15.25 20.87
C TYR A 191 -12.34 14.28 20.65
N THR A 192 -12.40 13.47 19.58
CA THR A 192 -11.33 12.54 19.19
C THR A 192 -10.90 12.81 17.75
N THR A 193 -9.59 12.97 17.53
CA THR A 193 -9.05 13.16 16.17
C THR A 193 -8.77 11.82 15.52
N LEU A 194 -8.75 11.77 14.19
CA LEU A 194 -8.63 10.52 13.44
C LEU A 194 -7.21 9.93 13.42
N GLY A 195 -6.18 10.72 13.74
CA GLY A 195 -4.78 10.28 13.66
C GLY A 195 -4.46 9.04 14.50
N MET A 196 -4.78 9.06 15.80
CA MET A 196 -4.50 7.92 16.69
C MET A 196 -5.30 6.64 16.31
N PRO A 197 -6.62 6.73 16.02
CA PRO A 197 -7.37 5.59 15.49
C PRO A 197 -6.75 4.97 14.22
N MET A 198 -6.31 5.80 13.26
CA MET A 198 -5.68 5.31 12.04
C MET A 198 -4.34 4.60 12.33
N LEU A 199 -3.53 5.13 13.25
CA LEU A 199 -2.26 4.50 13.64
C LEU A 199 -2.49 3.13 14.30
N LEU A 200 -3.46 3.03 15.21
CA LEU A 200 -3.82 1.77 15.86
C LEU A 200 -4.37 0.75 14.87
N ALA A 201 -5.26 1.19 13.96
CA ALA A 201 -5.79 0.34 12.91
C ALA A 201 -4.67 -0.21 12.01
N SER A 202 -3.74 0.64 11.60
CA SER A 202 -2.58 0.24 10.81
C SER A 202 -1.70 -0.76 11.54
N LEU A 203 -1.42 -0.54 12.83
CA LEU A 203 -0.64 -1.47 13.65
C LEU A 203 -1.28 -2.86 13.69
N VAL A 204 -2.58 -2.93 13.98
CA VAL A 204 -3.32 -4.19 13.99
C VAL A 204 -3.23 -4.89 12.64
N ILE A 205 -3.39 -4.15 11.55
CA ILE A 205 -3.35 -4.74 10.21
C ILE A 205 -1.95 -5.16 9.80
N MET A 206 -0.91 -4.43 10.18
CA MET A 206 0.47 -4.83 9.91
C MET A 206 0.85 -6.11 10.67
N LEU A 207 0.30 -6.33 11.87
CA LEU A 207 0.54 -7.53 12.66
C LEU A 207 -0.34 -8.72 12.24
N PHE A 208 -1.61 -8.47 11.94
CA PHE A 208 -2.63 -9.52 11.79
C PHE A 208 -3.36 -9.51 10.44
N GLY A 209 -3.02 -8.62 9.51
CA GLY A 209 -3.73 -8.41 8.25
C GLY A 209 -3.85 -9.68 7.41
N GLY A 210 -2.76 -10.46 7.29
CA GLY A 210 -2.80 -11.74 6.57
C GLY A 210 -3.79 -12.74 7.16
N TYR A 211 -3.84 -12.84 8.49
CA TYR A 211 -4.84 -13.68 9.18
C TYR A 211 -6.26 -13.16 8.92
N LEU A 212 -6.49 -11.86 9.09
CA LEU A 212 -7.81 -11.25 8.89
C LEU A 212 -8.33 -11.43 7.46
N ILE A 213 -7.49 -11.19 6.44
CA ILE A 213 -7.85 -11.38 5.03
C ILE A 213 -8.26 -12.83 4.75
N ASN A 214 -7.52 -13.81 5.30
CA ASN A 214 -7.85 -15.23 5.12
C ASN A 214 -9.15 -15.59 5.82
N THR A 215 -9.35 -15.17 7.07
CA THR A 215 -10.57 -15.48 7.83
C THR A 215 -11.83 -14.87 7.23
N LEU A 216 -11.72 -13.70 6.60
CA LEU A 216 -12.85 -13.00 5.97
C LEU A 216 -13.10 -13.45 4.52
N GLY A 217 -12.36 -14.43 4.01
CA GLY A 217 -12.50 -14.91 2.64
C GLY A 217 -12.03 -13.92 1.57
N LEU A 218 -11.24 -12.91 1.94
CA LEU A 218 -10.76 -11.86 1.05
C LEU A 218 -9.46 -12.23 0.32
N ALA A 219 -8.95 -13.45 0.51
CA ALA A 219 -7.73 -13.94 -0.15
C ALA A 219 -7.82 -13.95 -1.69
N VAL A 220 -9.04 -14.02 -2.25
CA VAL A 220 -9.29 -13.94 -3.70
C VAL A 220 -8.83 -12.59 -4.29
N LEU A 221 -8.70 -11.56 -3.45
CA LEU A 221 -8.26 -10.23 -3.86
C LEU A 221 -6.73 -10.07 -3.82
N ILE A 222 -5.98 -11.09 -3.39
CA ILE A 222 -4.51 -11.07 -3.44
C ILE A 222 -4.09 -11.26 -4.90
N ILE A 223 -3.32 -10.30 -5.42
CA ILE A 223 -2.83 -10.27 -6.81
C ILE A 223 -1.31 -10.44 -6.81
#